data_AF-A0A6S5JN09-F1
#
_entry.id   AF-A0A6S5JN09-F1
#
_cell.length_a   1.000
_cell.length_b   1.000
_cell.length_c   1.000
_cell.angle_alpha   90.00
_cell.angle_beta   90.00
_cell.angle_gamma   90.00
#
_symmetry.space_group_name_H-M   'P 1'
#
loop_
_entity.id
_entity.type
_entity.pdbx_description
1 polymer ?
#
loop_
_entity_poly.entity_id
_entity_poly.type
_entity_poly.pdbx_seq_one_letter_code
_entity_poly.pdbx_strand_id
1 'polypeptide(L)'
;MGMNTLQGLLDGARNNFYDPVKSGGLLFVNANAAACYVGISSFMAWGIYKVSKAKITLLMAILLWATVFFTGSKAGILFAILIPAFVFYLTLQRSTKVIVVTAGASFAIVLIAISVIFSVIGQNGFLQESTDTAETRYQIWSYAFNAFTDNPMMGQGFGGWEADYSKHTDYFLPPHNTLIYLWSKSGLIASLLGLGFILCCIRIALRAIRSIDEKQKNIGFSFLMVISWLFAHGFGENFGLIGEQHQMVVFAVMLGLCLAGNLPINRNFRVQE
;
A
#
# COMPACT_ATOMS: atom_id res chain seq x y z
N MET A 1 -7.72 2.68 20.77
CA MET A 1 -6.36 3.13 20.40
C MET A 1 -5.37 2.08 20.88
N GLY A 2 -4.38 1.70 20.07
CA GLY A 2 -3.33 0.79 20.54
C GLY A 2 -2.52 1.44 21.67
N MET A 3 -1.99 0.62 22.59
CA MET A 3 -1.20 1.08 23.74
C MET A 3 -0.01 1.99 23.29
N ASN A 4 0.54 1.72 22.11
CA ASN A 4 1.62 2.49 21.49
C ASN A 4 1.18 3.87 20.97
N THR A 5 -0.10 4.06 20.64
CA THR A 5 -0.62 5.35 20.15
C THR A 5 -0.84 6.33 21.28
N LEU A 6 -1.35 5.86 22.43
CA LEU A 6 -1.52 6.71 23.61
C LEU A 6 -0.17 7.11 24.21
N GLN A 7 0.75 6.13 24.35
CA GLN A 7 2.12 6.37 24.79
C GLN A 7 2.84 7.35 23.85
N GLY A 8 2.78 7.14 22.53
CA GLY A 8 3.37 8.06 21.55
C GLY A 8 2.79 9.48 21.59
N LEU A 9 1.48 9.63 21.80
CA LEU A 9 0.85 10.95 21.97
C LEU A 9 1.32 11.66 23.25
N LEU A 10 1.57 10.91 24.33
CA LEU A 10 2.09 11.43 25.60
C LEU A 10 3.59 11.76 25.51
N ASP A 11 4.35 11.01 24.71
CA ASP A 11 5.79 11.18 24.48
C ASP A 11 6.12 12.24 23.41
N GLY A 12 5.11 12.98 22.92
CA GLY A 12 5.30 14.09 21.98
C GLY A 12 5.40 13.68 20.49
N ALA A 13 5.00 12.46 20.12
CA ALA A 13 4.89 12.08 18.72
C ALA A 13 3.87 12.98 17.99
N ARG A 14 4.21 13.39 16.76
CA ARG A 14 3.38 14.33 15.97
C ARG A 14 1.96 13.81 15.84
N ASN A 15 1.02 14.51 16.50
CA ASN A 15 -0.38 14.18 16.49
C ASN A 15 -1.06 14.75 15.25
N ASN A 16 -1.25 13.93 14.22
CA ASN A 16 -1.96 14.37 13.00
C ASN A 16 -3.49 14.46 13.21
N PHE A 17 -4.00 14.28 14.42
CA PHE A 17 -5.42 14.49 14.70
C PHE A 17 -5.79 15.99 14.59
N TYR A 18 -4.91 16.87 15.08
CA TYR A 18 -5.13 18.33 15.10
C TYR A 18 -4.27 19.10 14.10
N ASP A 19 -3.47 18.42 13.27
CA ASP A 19 -2.62 19.06 12.26
C ASP A 19 -3.47 19.49 11.05
N PRO A 20 -3.62 20.81 10.78
CA PRO A 20 -4.47 21.31 9.70
C PRO A 20 -3.89 21.05 8.30
N VAL A 21 -2.60 20.70 8.19
CA VAL A 21 -1.90 20.48 6.92
C VAL A 21 -1.80 19.00 6.59
N LYS A 22 -1.72 18.13 7.60
CA LYS A 22 -1.59 16.69 7.44
C LYS A 22 -2.44 15.97 8.48
N SER A 23 -3.71 15.74 8.18
CA SER A 23 -4.66 15.16 9.14
C SER A 23 -5.04 13.71 8.83
N GLY A 24 -5.04 12.85 9.86
CA GLY A 24 -5.68 11.54 9.81
C GLY A 24 -7.20 11.58 10.10
N GLY A 25 -7.75 12.77 10.30
CA GLY A 25 -9.13 12.99 10.72
C GLY A 25 -9.40 12.49 12.13
N LEU A 26 -10.67 12.14 12.39
CA LEU A 26 -11.13 11.69 13.71
C LEU A 26 -10.72 10.25 14.08
N LEU A 27 -10.30 9.44 13.10
CA LEU A 27 -10.10 7.99 13.29
C LEU A 27 -8.64 7.57 13.25
N PHE A 28 -7.75 8.41 12.73
CA PHE A 28 -6.34 8.08 12.58
C PHE A 28 -5.45 9.20 13.11
N VAL A 29 -4.41 8.82 13.86
CA VAL A 29 -3.34 9.73 14.31
C VAL A 29 -2.27 9.91 13.22
N ASN A 30 -2.35 9.14 12.13
CA ASN A 30 -1.43 9.20 11.00
C ASN A 30 -2.19 9.42 9.68
N ALA A 31 -1.89 10.53 9.00
CA ALA A 31 -2.51 10.91 7.74
C ALA A 31 -2.22 9.91 6.59
N ASN A 32 -1.03 9.32 6.54
CA ASN A 32 -0.69 8.31 5.54
C ASN A 32 -1.45 7.00 5.80
N ALA A 33 -1.62 6.60 7.06
CA ALA A 33 -2.42 5.44 7.42
C ALA A 33 -3.90 5.66 7.04
N ALA A 34 -4.42 6.86 7.31
CA ALA A 34 -5.77 7.28 6.93
C ALA A 34 -5.95 7.22 5.42
N ALA A 35 -5.07 7.87 4.65
CA ALA A 35 -5.10 7.90 3.19
C ALA A 35 -5.03 6.50 2.59
N CYS A 36 -4.18 5.64 3.14
CA CYS A 36 -4.11 4.24 2.74
C CYS A 36 -5.43 3.51 3.01
N TYR A 37 -6.00 3.66 4.21
CA TYR A 37 -7.26 3.01 4.57
C TYR A 37 -8.44 3.48 3.71
N VAL A 38 -8.64 4.79 3.55
CA VAL A 38 -9.76 5.31 2.73
C VAL A 38 -9.55 5.00 1.25
N GLY A 39 -8.31 5.01 0.76
CA GLY A 39 -7.95 4.62 -0.60
C GLY A 39 -8.33 3.18 -0.91
N ILE A 40 -7.85 2.21 -0.12
CA ILE A 40 -8.21 0.80 -0.33
C ILE A 40 -9.71 0.54 -0.12
N SER A 41 -10.34 1.23 0.84
CA SER A 41 -11.78 1.10 1.08
C SER A 41 -12.60 1.63 -0.09
N SER A 42 -12.16 2.69 -0.76
CA SER A 42 -12.81 3.23 -1.96
C SER A 42 -12.83 2.20 -3.10
N PHE A 43 -11.72 1.49 -3.31
CA PHE A 43 -11.63 0.47 -4.35
C PHE A 43 -12.41 -0.79 -4.02
N MET A 44 -12.43 -1.20 -2.75
CA MET A 44 -13.33 -2.27 -2.29
C MET A 44 -14.79 -1.90 -2.57
N ALA A 45 -15.23 -0.71 -2.16
CA ALA A 45 -16.59 -0.24 -2.39
C ALA A 45 -16.94 -0.19 -3.89
N TRP A 46 -16.00 0.25 -4.74
CA TRP A 46 -16.15 0.23 -6.19
C TRP A 46 -16.25 -1.20 -6.75
N GLY A 47 -15.46 -2.15 -6.25
CA GLY A 47 -15.54 -3.56 -6.62
C GLY A 47 -16.90 -4.17 -6.26
N ILE A 48 -17.39 -3.89 -5.06
CA ILE A 48 -18.73 -4.31 -4.60
C ILE A 48 -19.81 -3.68 -5.48
N TYR A 49 -19.69 -2.39 -5.85
CA TYR A 49 -20.60 -1.74 -6.79
C TYR A 49 -20.61 -2.44 -8.15
N LYS A 50 -19.46 -2.82 -8.69
CA LYS A 50 -19.38 -3.50 -9.99
C LYS A 50 -20.15 -4.82 -10.01
N VAL A 51 -20.21 -5.52 -8.88
CA VAL A 51 -20.92 -6.80 -8.72
C VAL A 51 -22.40 -6.62 -8.38
N SER A 52 -22.70 -5.79 -7.38
CA SER A 52 -24.06 -5.62 -6.82
C SER A 52 -24.90 -4.57 -7.56
N LYS A 53 -24.26 -3.64 -8.28
CA LYS A 53 -24.85 -2.44 -8.89
C LYS A 53 -25.58 -1.51 -7.91
N ALA A 54 -25.39 -1.68 -6.60
CA ALA A 54 -26.04 -0.86 -5.59
C ALA A 54 -25.49 0.57 -5.58
N LYS A 55 -26.33 1.57 -5.85
CA LYS A 55 -25.91 2.98 -5.94
C LYS A 55 -25.26 3.51 -4.64
N ILE A 56 -25.67 3.00 -3.48
CA ILE A 56 -25.09 3.36 -2.19
C ILE A 56 -23.59 3.03 -2.13
N THR A 57 -23.18 1.88 -2.69
CA THR A 57 -21.76 1.46 -2.70
C THR A 57 -20.92 2.31 -3.66
N LEU A 58 -21.52 2.78 -4.76
CA LEU A 58 -20.85 3.75 -5.65
C LEU A 58 -20.67 5.10 -4.96
N LEU A 59 -21.71 5.60 -4.27
CA LEU A 59 -21.63 6.85 -3.51
C LEU A 59 -20.53 6.75 -2.44
N MET A 60 -20.48 5.64 -1.70
CA MET A 60 -19.40 5.38 -0.73
C MET A 60 -18.02 5.38 -1.38
N ALA A 61 -17.86 4.72 -2.53
CA ALA A 61 -16.58 4.69 -3.26
C ALA A 61 -16.12 6.11 -3.63
N ILE A 62 -17.02 6.95 -4.15
CA ILE A 62 -16.72 8.33 -4.54
C ILE A 62 -16.35 9.18 -3.33
N LEU A 63 -17.13 9.10 -2.24
CA LEU A 63 -16.86 9.87 -1.03
C LEU A 63 -15.52 9.49 -0.40
N LEU A 64 -15.24 8.19 -0.27
CA LEU A 64 -13.96 7.69 0.27
C LEU A 64 -12.77 8.08 -0.60
N TRP A 65 -12.93 8.04 -1.93
CA TRP A 65 -11.89 8.47 -2.86
C TRP A 65 -11.64 9.98 -2.75
N ALA A 66 -12.69 10.79 -2.64
CA ALA A 66 -12.56 12.23 -2.41
C ALA A 66 -11.86 12.53 -1.08
N THR A 67 -12.13 11.76 -0.02
CA THR A 67 -11.46 11.92 1.29
C THR A 67 -9.94 11.80 1.19
N VAL A 68 -9.39 11.00 0.27
CA VAL A 68 -7.93 10.87 0.08
C VAL A 68 -7.27 12.23 -0.09
N PHE A 69 -7.86 13.13 -0.89
CA PHE A 69 -7.31 14.46 -1.18
C PHE A 69 -7.33 15.39 0.03
N PHE A 70 -8.19 15.13 1.02
CA PHE A 70 -8.30 15.90 2.26
C PHE A 70 -7.39 15.38 3.39
N THR A 71 -6.71 14.25 3.20
CA THR A 71 -5.77 13.71 4.21
C THR A 71 -4.44 14.46 4.29
N GLY A 72 -4.07 15.20 3.25
CA GLY A 72 -2.73 15.79 3.13
C GLY A 72 -1.63 14.75 2.84
N SER A 73 -1.97 13.48 2.58
CA SER A 73 -0.98 12.46 2.18
C SER A 73 -0.61 12.60 0.70
N LYS A 74 0.64 13.00 0.45
CA LYS A 74 1.19 13.17 -0.91
C LYS A 74 1.22 11.86 -1.69
N ALA A 75 1.62 10.78 -1.01
CA ALA A 75 1.58 9.43 -1.57
C ALA A 75 0.13 9.00 -1.89
N GLY A 76 -0.82 9.31 -1.00
CA GLY A 76 -2.24 9.03 -1.23
C GLY A 76 -2.78 9.73 -2.48
N ILE A 77 -2.52 11.03 -2.64
CA ILE A 77 -2.93 11.81 -3.82
C ILE A 77 -2.33 11.22 -5.10
N LEU A 78 -1.03 10.89 -5.06
CA LEU A 78 -0.35 10.30 -6.20
C LEU A 78 -0.98 8.95 -6.61
N PHE A 79 -1.22 8.07 -5.64
CA PHE A 79 -1.83 6.77 -5.90
C PHE A 79 -3.30 6.87 -6.33
N ALA A 80 -4.03 7.90 -5.88
CA ALA A 80 -5.41 8.19 -6.30
C ALA A 80 -5.54 8.34 -7.82
N ILE A 81 -4.47 8.81 -8.47
CA ILE A 81 -4.41 9.05 -9.91
C ILE A 81 -3.74 7.86 -10.61
N LEU A 82 -2.55 7.47 -10.15
CA LEU A 82 -1.72 6.49 -10.84
C LEU A 82 -2.31 5.08 -10.86
N ILE A 83 -2.88 4.62 -9.75
CA ILE A 83 -3.34 3.23 -9.64
C ILE A 83 -4.56 3.00 -10.54
N PRO A 84 -5.61 3.84 -10.53
CA PRO A 84 -6.70 3.71 -11.47
C PRO A 84 -6.25 3.87 -12.93
N ALA A 85 -5.35 4.80 -13.23
CA ALA A 85 -4.81 4.99 -14.57
C ALA A 85 -4.05 3.75 -15.07
N PHE A 86 -3.22 3.17 -14.19
CA PHE A 86 -2.50 1.93 -14.47
C PHE A 86 -3.46 0.76 -14.71
N VAL A 87 -4.47 0.58 -13.85
CA VAL A 87 -5.45 -0.50 -14.03
C VAL A 87 -6.32 -0.28 -15.27
N PHE A 88 -6.72 0.94 -15.58
CA PHE A 88 -7.39 1.29 -16.83
C PHE A 88 -6.52 0.91 -18.04
N TYR A 89 -5.24 1.25 -18.01
CA TYR A 89 -4.28 0.82 -19.01
C TYR A 89 -4.23 -0.71 -19.14
N LEU A 90 -4.25 -1.46 -18.03
CA LEU A 90 -4.30 -2.93 -18.07
C LEU A 90 -5.57 -3.45 -18.76
N THR A 91 -6.72 -2.79 -18.60
CA THR A 91 -7.96 -3.20 -19.28
C THR A 91 -7.90 -3.07 -20.80
N LEU A 92 -7.05 -2.17 -21.31
CA LEU A 92 -6.83 -1.97 -22.74
C LEU A 92 -5.89 -3.04 -23.34
N GLN A 93 -5.08 -3.70 -22.51
CA GLN A 93 -4.11 -4.68 -22.97
C GLN A 93 -4.71 -6.08 -23.11
N ARG A 94 -4.55 -6.68 -24.30
CA ARG A 94 -5.01 -8.05 -24.59
C ARG A 94 -4.04 -9.14 -24.13
N SER A 95 -2.77 -8.81 -23.87
CA SER A 95 -1.71 -9.80 -23.56
C SER A 95 -1.12 -9.61 -22.17
N THR A 96 -1.08 -10.69 -21.40
CA THR A 96 -0.57 -10.71 -20.02
C THR A 96 0.95 -10.62 -19.89
N LYS A 97 1.70 -10.89 -20.97
CA LYS A 97 3.16 -10.65 -20.99
C LYS A 97 3.50 -9.16 -21.13
N VAL A 98 2.70 -8.44 -21.92
CA VAL A 98 2.82 -6.98 -22.05
C VAL A 98 2.57 -6.34 -20.69
N ILE A 99 1.52 -6.77 -19.97
CA ILE A 99 1.16 -6.30 -18.63
C ILE A 99 2.35 -6.26 -17.65
N VAL A 100 3.16 -7.32 -17.55
CA VAL A 100 4.27 -7.38 -16.58
C VAL A 100 5.41 -6.44 -16.96
N VAL A 101 5.78 -6.41 -18.25
CA VAL A 101 6.86 -5.54 -18.76
C VAL A 101 6.43 -4.08 -18.72
N THR A 102 5.20 -3.78 -19.12
CA THR A 102 4.67 -2.42 -19.11
C THR A 102 4.37 -1.94 -17.70
N ALA A 103 3.97 -2.80 -16.75
CA ALA A 103 3.78 -2.41 -15.35
C ALA A 103 5.08 -1.97 -14.69
N GLY A 104 6.15 -2.75 -14.87
CA GLY A 104 7.49 -2.39 -14.39
C GLY A 104 8.00 -1.10 -15.05
N ALA A 105 7.86 -0.99 -16.38
CA ALA A 105 8.27 0.20 -17.11
C ALA A 105 7.43 1.45 -16.76
N SER A 106 6.12 1.31 -16.59
CA SER A 106 5.22 2.42 -16.21
C SER A 106 5.52 2.92 -14.80
N PHE A 107 5.75 2.01 -13.86
CA PHE A 107 6.11 2.36 -12.49
C PHE A 107 7.47 3.08 -12.45
N ALA A 108 8.46 2.60 -13.21
CA ALA A 108 9.76 3.27 -13.35
C ALA A 108 9.63 4.65 -14.03
N ILE A 109 8.87 4.76 -15.13
CA ILE A 109 8.65 6.03 -15.84
C ILE A 109 7.93 7.04 -14.95
N VAL A 110 6.97 6.58 -14.15
CA VAL A 110 6.26 7.45 -13.21
C VAL A 110 7.17 7.92 -12.09
N LEU A 111 8.02 7.06 -11.52
CA LEU A 111 9.03 7.47 -10.54
C LEU A 111 10.03 8.46 -11.13
N ILE A 112 10.45 8.26 -12.38
CA ILE A 112 11.34 9.18 -13.12
C ILE A 112 10.62 10.51 -13.41
N ALA A 113 9.38 10.48 -13.89
CA ALA A 113 8.60 11.69 -14.18
C ALA A 113 8.34 12.50 -12.91
N ILE A 114 8.04 11.84 -11.79
CA ILE A 114 7.91 12.44 -10.47
C ILE A 114 9.24 13.10 -10.07
N SER A 115 10.37 12.40 -10.19
CA SER A 115 11.70 12.94 -9.91
C SER A 115 12.07 14.14 -10.80
N VAL A 116 11.73 14.11 -12.09
CA VAL A 116 12.01 15.20 -13.04
C VAL A 116 11.11 16.41 -12.77
N ILE A 117 9.82 16.20 -12.51
CA ILE A 117 8.89 17.26 -12.09
C ILE A 117 9.38 17.90 -10.77
N PHE A 118 9.91 17.10 -9.85
CA PHE A 118 10.51 17.58 -8.60
C PHE A 118 11.79 18.40 -8.81
N SER A 119 12.61 18.08 -9.83
CA SER A 119 13.82 18.87 -10.13
C SER A 119 13.53 20.21 -10.82
N VAL A 120 12.40 20.34 -11.53
CA VAL A 120 12.09 21.52 -12.36
C VAL A 120 11.23 22.55 -11.62
N ILE A 121 10.39 22.13 -10.67
CA ILE A 121 9.44 23.01 -9.98
C ILE A 121 9.97 23.39 -8.58
N GLY A 122 11.13 24.05 -8.52
CA GLY A 122 11.82 24.38 -7.26
C GLY A 122 11.22 25.51 -6.40
N GLN A 123 9.89 25.72 -6.31
CA GLN A 123 9.33 26.89 -5.59
C GLN A 123 8.02 26.71 -4.79
N ASN A 124 7.43 25.51 -4.67
CA ASN A 124 6.22 25.32 -3.84
C ASN A 124 6.55 24.59 -2.52
N GLY A 125 6.03 25.08 -1.38
CA GLY A 125 6.25 24.45 -0.06
C GLY A 125 5.86 22.97 0.03
N PHE A 126 4.88 22.54 -0.77
CA PHE A 126 4.52 21.13 -0.94
C PHE A 126 5.68 20.28 -1.50
N LEU A 127 6.50 20.85 -2.39
CA LEU A 127 7.59 20.16 -3.07
C LEU A 127 8.81 20.08 -2.15
N GLN A 128 9.14 21.16 -1.43
CA GLN A 128 10.24 21.16 -0.46
C GLN A 128 10.04 20.07 0.60
N GLU A 129 8.87 20.03 1.25
CA GLU A 129 8.54 18.99 2.23
C GLU A 129 8.50 17.57 1.64
N SER A 130 8.20 17.42 0.34
CA SER A 130 8.24 16.12 -0.34
C SER A 130 9.67 15.65 -0.50
N THR A 131 10.56 16.56 -0.91
CA THR A 131 12.00 16.34 -1.02
C THR A 131 12.59 16.00 0.34
N ASP A 132 12.24 16.73 1.39
CA ASP A 132 12.71 16.47 2.76
C ASP A 132 12.30 15.06 3.22
N THR A 133 11.04 14.66 2.95
CA THR A 133 10.56 13.31 3.28
C THR A 133 11.29 12.22 2.47
N ALA A 134 11.60 12.48 1.21
CA ALA A 134 12.34 11.55 0.35
C ALA A 134 13.80 11.42 0.78
N GLU A 135 14.43 12.53 1.18
CA GLU A 135 15.80 12.57 1.69
C GLU A 135 15.93 11.78 3.00
N THR A 136 15.01 11.98 3.95
CA THR A 136 14.97 11.16 5.17
C THR A 136 14.86 9.67 4.86
N ARG A 137 14.02 9.27 3.90
CA ARG A 137 13.90 7.86 3.47
C ARG A 137 15.18 7.34 2.81
N TYR A 138 15.86 8.17 2.01
CA TYR A 138 17.12 7.80 1.40
C TYR A 138 18.19 7.50 2.46
N GLN A 139 18.29 8.33 3.50
CA GLN A 139 19.21 8.11 4.62
C GLN A 139 18.88 6.82 5.37
N ILE A 140 17.60 6.55 5.64
CA ILE A 140 17.14 5.29 6.24
C ILE A 140 17.53 4.08 5.40
N TRP A 141 17.33 4.13 4.08
CA TRP A 141 17.63 3.01 3.20
C TRP A 141 19.13 2.81 3.00
N SER A 142 19.90 3.89 2.97
CA SER A 142 21.36 3.85 2.94
C SER A 142 21.91 3.18 4.20
N TYR A 143 21.41 3.57 5.38
CA TYR A 143 21.73 2.87 6.63
C TYR A 143 21.33 1.39 6.56
N ALA A 144 20.12 1.09 6.11
CA ALA A 144 19.63 -0.28 6.02
C ALA A 144 20.51 -1.15 5.12
N PHE A 145 21.07 -0.58 4.04
CA PHE A 145 22.00 -1.28 3.17
C PHE A 145 23.29 -1.66 3.89
N ASN A 146 23.87 -0.74 4.67
CA ASN A 146 25.07 -1.03 5.47
C ASN A 146 24.77 -2.05 6.59
N ALA A 147 23.66 -1.90 7.30
CA ALA A 147 23.24 -2.86 8.32
C ALA A 147 22.95 -4.26 7.71
N PHE A 148 22.45 -4.29 6.48
CA PHE A 148 22.23 -5.53 5.73
C PHE A 148 23.54 -6.26 5.42
N THR A 149 24.61 -5.54 5.08
CA THR A 149 25.91 -6.17 4.82
C THR A 149 26.51 -6.83 6.07
N ASP A 150 26.21 -6.30 7.26
CA ASP A 150 26.70 -6.85 8.52
C ASP A 150 25.95 -8.11 8.96
N ASN A 151 24.62 -8.11 8.86
CA ASN A 151 23.77 -9.22 9.34
C ASN A 151 22.65 -9.58 8.36
N PRO A 152 22.96 -10.09 7.15
CA PRO A 152 21.95 -10.31 6.11
C PRO A 152 20.96 -11.42 6.51
N MET A 153 21.45 -12.52 7.09
CA MET A 153 20.64 -13.71 7.32
C MET A 153 19.69 -13.60 8.50
N MET A 154 20.13 -13.01 9.61
CA MET A 154 19.36 -12.90 10.85
C MET A 154 18.70 -11.52 11.03
N GLY A 155 19.15 -10.51 10.30
CA GLY A 155 18.77 -9.13 10.55
C GLY A 155 19.36 -8.63 11.87
N GLN A 156 18.73 -7.62 12.46
CA GLN A 156 19.11 -7.00 13.73
C GLN A 156 18.31 -7.56 14.91
N GLY A 157 17.26 -8.34 14.64
CA GLY A 157 16.36 -8.88 15.67
C GLY A 157 15.31 -7.87 16.15
N PHE A 158 14.44 -8.30 17.06
CA PHE A 158 13.42 -7.44 17.65
C PHE A 158 14.06 -6.35 18.51
N GLY A 159 13.80 -5.08 18.20
CA GLY A 159 14.40 -3.94 18.91
C GLY A 159 15.79 -3.56 18.40
N GLY A 160 16.40 -4.35 17.51
CA GLY A 160 17.76 -4.11 17.01
C GLY A 160 17.85 -2.86 16.15
N TRP A 161 16.83 -2.62 15.31
CA TRP A 161 16.74 -1.37 14.54
C TRP A 161 16.72 -0.15 15.46
N GLU A 162 15.84 -0.16 16.47
CA GLU A 162 15.69 0.92 17.45
C GLU A 162 17.03 1.20 18.17
N ALA A 163 17.75 0.15 18.57
CA ALA A 163 19.01 0.26 19.29
C ALA A 163 20.19 0.72 18.42
N ASP A 164 20.25 0.30 17.16
CA ASP A 164 21.39 0.62 16.28
C ASP A 164 21.18 1.90 15.47
N TYR A 165 19.96 2.17 15.02
CA TYR A 165 19.67 3.38 14.24
C TYR A 165 19.76 4.64 15.10
N SER A 166 19.33 4.57 16.37
CA SER A 166 19.45 5.69 17.33
C SER A 166 20.89 6.11 17.64
N LYS A 167 21.89 5.28 17.31
CA LYS A 167 23.31 5.67 17.39
C LYS A 167 23.73 6.61 16.26
N HIS A 168 22.94 6.66 15.18
CA HIS A 168 23.24 7.42 13.97
C HIS A 168 22.44 8.74 13.89
N THR A 169 21.38 8.87 14.67
CA THR A 169 20.48 10.03 14.66
C THR A 169 19.95 10.33 16.06
N ASP A 170 19.77 11.63 16.39
CA ASP A 170 19.25 12.07 17.70
C ASP A 170 17.77 11.73 17.92
N TYR A 171 17.09 11.19 16.91
CA TYR A 171 15.67 10.85 16.94
C TYR A 171 15.42 9.52 16.26
N PHE A 172 14.41 8.79 16.74
CA PHE A 172 14.04 7.48 16.21
C PHE A 172 13.28 7.61 14.88
N LEU A 173 13.78 6.94 13.84
CA LEU A 173 13.05 6.73 12.59
C LEU A 173 12.92 5.23 12.32
N PRO A 174 11.73 4.72 12.01
CA PRO A 174 11.57 3.32 11.66
C PRO A 174 12.11 3.01 10.26
N PRO A 175 12.30 1.71 9.92
CA PRO A 175 12.58 1.29 8.57
C PRO A 175 11.33 1.54 7.71
N HIS A 176 11.29 2.69 7.03
CA HIS A 176 10.23 3.15 6.15
C HIS A 176 10.17 2.36 4.84
N ASN A 177 10.12 1.03 4.94
CA ASN A 177 9.95 0.07 3.86
C ASN A 177 9.64 -1.31 4.47
N THR A 178 8.52 -1.91 4.08
CA THR A 178 8.06 -3.20 4.60
C THR A 178 9.08 -4.33 4.50
N LEU A 179 9.84 -4.43 3.40
CA LEU A 179 10.80 -5.51 3.21
C LEU A 179 12.05 -5.32 4.08
N ILE A 180 12.48 -4.06 4.27
CA ILE A 180 13.55 -3.70 5.19
C ILE A 180 13.09 -3.97 6.63
N TYR A 181 11.85 -3.62 6.97
CA TYR A 181 11.27 -3.90 8.28
C TYR A 181 11.26 -5.40 8.60
N LEU A 182 10.81 -6.24 7.66
CA LEU A 182 10.82 -7.70 7.83
C LEU A 182 12.24 -8.25 7.95
N TRP A 183 13.16 -7.76 7.11
CA TRP A 183 14.56 -8.15 7.18
C TRP A 183 15.19 -7.75 8.52
N SER A 184 15.01 -6.52 8.97
CA SER A 184 15.62 -6.03 10.20
C SER A 184 15.16 -6.85 11.41
N LYS A 185 13.89 -7.26 11.49
CA LYS A 185 13.38 -8.04 12.61
C LYS A 185 13.69 -9.54 12.56
N SER A 186 13.74 -10.14 11.39
CA SER A 186 13.74 -11.60 11.24
C SER A 186 14.60 -12.12 10.08
N GLY A 187 15.43 -11.25 9.51
CA GLY A 187 16.41 -11.59 8.52
C GLY A 187 15.87 -11.80 7.11
N LEU A 188 16.79 -12.19 6.21
CA LEU A 188 16.52 -12.30 4.78
C LEU A 188 15.34 -13.24 4.47
N ILE A 189 15.21 -14.35 5.20
CA ILE A 189 14.14 -15.33 4.98
C ILE A 189 12.76 -14.69 5.18
N ALA A 190 12.58 -13.88 6.23
CA ALA A 190 11.32 -13.20 6.48
C ALA A 190 10.97 -12.19 5.38
N SER A 191 11.98 -11.44 4.90
CA SER A 191 11.80 -10.51 3.79
C SER A 191 11.40 -11.23 2.49
N LEU A 192 12.04 -12.36 2.18
CA LEU A 192 11.70 -13.20 1.02
C LEU A 192 10.30 -13.81 1.12
N LEU A 193 9.89 -14.27 2.30
CA LEU A 193 8.52 -14.75 2.52
C LEU A 193 7.50 -13.62 2.38
N GLY A 194 7.81 -12.42 2.86
CA GLY A 194 6.99 -11.22 2.66
C GLY A 194 6.84 -10.86 1.18
N LEU A 195 7.93 -10.90 0.42
CA LEU A 195 7.89 -10.72 -1.04
C LEU A 195 7.07 -11.83 -1.72
N GLY A 196 7.27 -13.08 -1.32
CA GLY A 196 6.49 -14.22 -1.80
C GLY A 196 4.99 -14.05 -1.56
N PHE A 197 4.60 -13.54 -0.39
CA PHE A 197 3.22 -13.20 -0.05
C PHE A 197 2.64 -12.13 -0.98
N ILE A 198 3.37 -11.04 -1.22
CA ILE A 198 2.96 -9.98 -2.16
C ILE A 198 2.74 -10.57 -3.57
N LEU A 199 3.67 -11.38 -4.06
CA LEU A 199 3.58 -12.02 -5.37
C LEU A 199 2.39 -13.00 -5.46
N CYS A 200 2.11 -13.74 -4.39
CA CYS A 200 0.93 -14.60 -4.30
C CYS A 200 -0.38 -13.80 -4.39
N CYS A 201 -0.48 -12.66 -3.70
CA CYS A 201 -1.65 -11.78 -3.77
C CYS A 201 -1.86 -11.25 -5.20
N ILE A 202 -0.79 -10.80 -5.86
CA ILE A 202 -0.83 -10.37 -7.26
C ILE A 202 -1.30 -11.51 -8.16
N ARG A 203 -0.76 -12.72 -7.97
CA ARG A 203 -1.15 -13.90 -8.74
C ARG A 203 -2.64 -14.24 -8.57
N ILE A 204 -3.18 -14.12 -7.36
CA ILE A 204 -4.60 -14.34 -7.06
C ILE A 204 -5.47 -13.31 -7.79
N ALA A 205 -5.11 -12.03 -7.72
CA ALA A 205 -5.81 -10.96 -8.43
C ALA A 205 -5.80 -11.17 -9.95
N LEU A 206 -4.63 -11.49 -10.52
CA LEU A 206 -4.47 -11.74 -11.95
C LEU A 206 -5.24 -12.99 -12.42
N ARG A 207 -5.37 -14.02 -11.58
CA ARG A 207 -6.21 -15.18 -11.89
C ARG A 207 -7.69 -14.79 -11.95
N ALA A 208 -8.17 -14.00 -11.00
CA ALA A 208 -9.56 -13.52 -11.00
C ALA A 208 -9.86 -12.63 -12.21
N ILE A 209 -8.93 -11.76 -12.61
CA ILE A 209 -9.05 -10.91 -13.81
C ILE A 209 -9.20 -11.75 -15.10
N ARG A 210 -8.62 -12.95 -15.14
CA ARG A 210 -8.73 -13.88 -16.27
C ARG A 210 -10.01 -14.72 -16.25
N SER A 211 -10.87 -14.55 -15.25
CA SER A 211 -12.16 -15.25 -15.18
C SER A 211 -13.07 -14.83 -16.33
N ILE A 212 -13.87 -15.79 -16.81
CA ILE A 212 -14.94 -15.55 -17.80
C ILE A 212 -16.12 -14.81 -17.14
N ASP A 213 -16.32 -15.03 -15.83
CA ASP A 213 -17.34 -14.31 -15.09
C ASP A 213 -16.93 -12.84 -14.89
N GLU A 214 -17.69 -11.93 -15.50
CA GLU A 214 -17.48 -10.49 -15.39
C GLU A 214 -17.53 -9.99 -13.94
N LYS A 215 -18.31 -10.61 -13.06
CA LYS A 215 -18.33 -10.23 -11.62
C LYS A 215 -16.97 -10.53 -10.99
N GLN A 216 -16.48 -11.75 -11.15
CA GLN A 216 -15.19 -12.18 -10.62
C GLN A 216 -14.02 -11.38 -11.21
N LYS A 217 -14.07 -11.07 -12.51
CA LYS A 217 -13.09 -10.22 -13.19
C LYS A 217 -13.03 -8.82 -12.59
N ASN A 218 -14.18 -8.20 -12.33
CA ASN A 218 -14.25 -6.88 -11.68
C ASN A 218 -13.71 -6.92 -10.24
N ILE A 219 -13.99 -7.98 -9.48
CA ILE A 219 -13.39 -8.20 -8.15
C ILE A 219 -11.87 -8.35 -8.25
N GLY A 220 -11.36 -9.06 -9.26
CA GLY A 220 -9.93 -9.18 -9.52
C GLY A 220 -9.24 -7.83 -9.77
N PHE A 221 -9.83 -6.95 -10.59
CA PHE A 221 -9.30 -5.59 -10.79
C PHE A 221 -9.36 -4.74 -9.53
N SER A 222 -10.46 -4.80 -8.78
CA SER A 222 -10.61 -4.11 -7.50
C SER A 222 -9.56 -4.58 -6.48
N PHE A 223 -9.35 -5.90 -6.37
CA PHE A 223 -8.32 -6.45 -5.48
C PHE A 223 -6.91 -6.04 -5.92
N LEU A 224 -6.63 -6.02 -7.22
CA LEU A 224 -5.36 -5.53 -7.75
C LEU A 224 -5.11 -4.07 -7.36
N MET A 225 -6.12 -3.20 -7.43
CA MET A 225 -6.01 -1.80 -6.98
C MET A 225 -5.77 -1.71 -5.47
N VAL A 226 -6.48 -2.51 -4.67
CA VAL A 226 -6.31 -2.58 -3.21
C VAL A 226 -4.89 -2.98 -2.82
N ILE A 227 -4.37 -4.08 -3.37
CA ILE A 227 -3.02 -4.56 -3.03
C ILE A 227 -1.93 -3.66 -3.59
N SER A 228 -2.13 -3.07 -4.78
CA SER A 228 -1.17 -2.12 -5.34
C SER A 228 -1.06 -0.89 -4.44
N TRP A 229 -2.18 -0.37 -3.94
CA TRP A 229 -2.18 0.77 -3.04
C TRP A 229 -1.54 0.45 -1.70
N LEU A 230 -1.96 -0.66 -1.08
CA LEU A 230 -1.48 -1.09 0.23
C LEU A 230 0.03 -1.33 0.22
N PHE A 231 0.53 -2.12 -0.74
CA PHE A 231 1.95 -2.46 -0.79
C PHE A 231 2.81 -1.28 -1.28
N ALA A 232 2.33 -0.45 -2.21
CA ALA A 232 3.06 0.77 -2.60
C ALA A 232 3.20 1.75 -1.44
N HIS A 233 2.15 1.95 -0.62
CA HIS A 233 2.27 2.70 0.63
C HIS A 233 3.24 2.03 1.60
N GLY A 234 3.16 0.71 1.77
CA GLY A 234 4.04 -0.06 2.65
C GLY A 234 5.53 0.03 2.30
N PHE A 235 5.90 0.41 1.08
CA PHE A 235 7.28 0.68 0.70
C PHE A 235 7.80 2.05 1.13
N GLY A 236 6.94 3.00 1.49
CA GLY A 236 7.31 4.33 2.00
C GLY A 236 6.89 4.61 3.44
N GLU A 237 6.15 3.69 4.06
CA GLU A 237 5.60 3.79 5.41
C GLU A 237 5.98 2.55 6.24
N ASN A 238 5.70 2.60 7.55
CA ASN A 238 6.02 1.52 8.50
C ASN A 238 4.77 0.90 9.14
N PHE A 239 3.79 0.49 8.34
CA PHE A 239 2.58 -0.19 8.84
C PHE A 239 2.68 -1.72 8.74
N GLY A 240 3.87 -2.26 8.47
CA GLY A 240 4.10 -3.69 8.24
C GLY A 240 3.53 -4.21 6.92
N LEU A 241 3.56 -5.55 6.75
CA LEU A 241 3.25 -6.20 5.46
C LEU A 241 1.78 -6.11 5.03
N ILE A 242 0.87 -6.25 5.98
CA ILE A 242 -0.58 -6.26 5.72
C ILE A 242 -1.26 -4.96 6.18
N GLY A 243 -0.47 -3.96 6.54
CA GLY A 243 -0.94 -2.67 7.04
C GLY A 243 -1.39 -2.70 8.50
N GLU A 244 -1.98 -1.59 8.92
CA GLU A 244 -2.59 -1.42 10.24
C GLU A 244 -3.88 -2.26 10.39
N GLN A 245 -4.34 -2.45 11.62
CA GLN A 245 -5.52 -3.26 11.97
C GLN A 245 -6.75 -2.99 11.08
N HIS A 246 -7.02 -1.72 10.77
CA HIS A 246 -8.13 -1.31 9.90
C HIS A 246 -7.95 -1.76 8.44
N GLN A 247 -6.70 -1.72 7.94
CA GLN A 247 -6.35 -2.08 6.57
C GLN A 247 -6.40 -3.60 6.38
N MET A 248 -6.03 -4.36 7.42
CA MET A 248 -6.07 -5.83 7.41
C MET A 248 -7.47 -6.37 7.10
N VAL A 249 -8.53 -5.74 7.63
CA VAL A 249 -9.92 -6.16 7.40
C VAL A 249 -10.30 -6.02 5.93
N VAL A 250 -10.03 -4.85 5.33
CA VAL A 250 -10.31 -4.59 3.91
C VAL A 250 -9.53 -5.55 3.01
N PHE A 251 -8.25 -5.75 3.32
CA PHE A 251 -7.39 -6.69 2.61
C PHE A 251 -7.95 -8.12 2.69
N ALA A 252 -8.29 -8.60 3.88
CA ALA A 252 -8.79 -9.95 4.09
C ALA A 252 -10.12 -10.21 3.37
N VAL A 253 -11.07 -9.26 3.44
CA VAL A 253 -12.35 -9.35 2.71
C VAL A 253 -12.12 -9.45 1.21
N MET A 254 -11.28 -8.57 0.65
CA MET A 254 -11.01 -8.57 -0.79
C MET A 254 -10.24 -9.80 -1.26
N LEU A 255 -9.28 -10.29 -0.46
CA LEU A 255 -8.59 -11.55 -0.71
C LEU A 255 -9.59 -12.72 -0.72
N GLY A 256 -10.50 -12.78 0.25
CA GLY A 256 -11.54 -13.81 0.34
C GLY A 256 -12.49 -13.80 -0.86
N LEU A 257 -13.00 -12.62 -1.25
CA LEU A 257 -13.84 -12.47 -2.44
C LEU A 257 -13.11 -12.91 -3.71
N CYS A 258 -11.83 -12.56 -3.84
CA CYS A 258 -11.02 -12.93 -4.99
C CYS A 258 -10.73 -14.44 -5.03
N LEU A 259 -10.51 -15.08 -3.89
CA LEU A 259 -10.31 -16.52 -3.79
C LEU A 259 -11.59 -17.32 -4.07
N ALA A 260 -12.75 -16.87 -3.58
CA ALA A 260 -14.02 -17.57 -3.73
C ALA A 260 -14.37 -17.87 -5.20
N GLY A 261 -14.17 -16.91 -6.10
CA GLY A 261 -14.42 -17.13 -7.54
C GLY A 261 -13.24 -17.75 -8.30
N ASN A 262 -12.10 -18.02 -7.65
CA ASN A 262 -10.97 -18.76 -8.23
C ASN A 262 -11.01 -20.27 -7.92
N LEU A 263 -11.96 -20.73 -7.11
CA LEU A 263 -12.14 -22.15 -6.84
C LEU A 263 -12.72 -22.86 -8.08
N PRO A 264 -12.17 -24.03 -8.48
CA PRO A 264 -12.78 -24.82 -9.53
C PRO A 264 -14.18 -25.24 -9.06
N ILE A 265 -15.22 -24.76 -9.75
CA ILE A 265 -16.58 -25.26 -9.54
C ILE A 265 -16.53 -26.74 -9.92
N ASN A 266 -16.54 -27.61 -8.92
CA ASN A 266 -16.66 -29.04 -9.14
C ASN A 266 -18.04 -29.28 -9.77
N ARG A 267 -18.10 -29.41 -11.10
CA ARG A 267 -19.35 -29.52 -11.89
C ARG A 267 -20.13 -30.82 -11.62
N ASN A 268 -19.69 -31.65 -10.67
CA ASN A 268 -20.28 -32.95 -10.36
C ASN A 268 -21.49 -32.89 -9.40
N PHE A 269 -22.00 -31.71 -9.03
CA PHE A 269 -23.24 -31.57 -8.26
C PHE A 269 -24.42 -31.03 -9.09
N ARG A 270 -24.54 -31.47 -10.34
CA ARG A 270 -25.87 -31.60 -10.97
C ARG A 270 -26.29 -33.06 -10.87
N VAL A 271 -26.73 -33.45 -9.67
CA VAL A 271 -27.63 -34.61 -9.53
C VAL A 271 -29.03 -34.08 -9.76
N GLN A 272 -29.75 -34.86 -10.57
CA GLN A 272 -31.10 -34.67 -11.08
C GLN A 272 -32.09 -34.28 -9.98
N GLU A 273 -32.87 -33.23 -10.22
CA GLU A 273 -34.33 -33.16 -9.98
C GLU A 273 -34.96 -32.26 -11.06
#